data_AF-A0A9E4YAU1-F1
#
_entry.id   AF-A0A9E4YAU1-F1
#
_cell.length_a   1.000
_cell.length_b   1.000
_cell.length_c   1.000
_cell.angle_alpha   90.00
_cell.angle_beta   90.00
_cell.angle_gamma   90.00
#
_symmetry.space_group_name_H-M   'P 1'
#
loop_
_entity.id
_entity.type
_entity.pdbx_description
1 polymer ?
#
loop_
_entity_poly.entity_id
_entity_poly.type
_entity_poly.pdbx_seq_one_letter_code
_entity_poly.pdbx_strand_id
1 'polypeptide(L)'
;MSEPTRCAWAALGSELMLRYHDEEWGEPIHDDRLHFEMLVLEGAQAGLSWTTILNKRENYRRAFDGFDYEKVARYTKRDVERLLGDAGIVRNKLKVASAISNAQALIAVREEFGSFDEYIWGFVGG
;
A
#
# COMPACT_ATOMS: atom_id res chain seq x y z
N MET A 1 -15.46 4.31 30.67
CA MET A 1 -14.18 4.38 29.94
C MET A 1 -14.22 5.68 29.15
N SER A 2 -13.23 6.54 29.26
CA SER A 2 -13.15 7.77 28.45
C SER A 2 -12.85 7.39 26.99
N GLU A 3 -13.50 8.04 26.03
CA GLU A 3 -13.12 7.89 24.63
C GLU A 3 -11.65 8.30 24.44
N PRO A 4 -10.87 7.52 23.68
CA PRO A 4 -9.48 7.88 23.39
C PRO A 4 -9.43 9.18 22.57
N THR A 5 -8.55 10.09 22.94
CA THR A 5 -8.28 11.29 22.14
C THR A 5 -7.60 10.87 20.84
N ARG A 6 -8.29 11.05 19.71
CA ARG A 6 -7.78 10.68 18.38
C ARG A 6 -7.22 11.87 17.62
N CYS A 7 -6.37 11.61 16.63
CA CYS A 7 -5.93 12.65 15.70
C CYS A 7 -7.13 13.29 14.98
N ALA A 8 -7.06 14.60 14.73
CA ALA A 8 -8.17 15.36 14.14
C ALA A 8 -8.61 14.82 12.77
N TRP A 9 -7.66 14.31 11.98
CA TRP A 9 -7.95 13.72 10.66
C TRP A 9 -8.72 12.39 10.77
N ALA A 10 -8.52 11.63 11.85
CA ALA A 10 -9.23 10.37 12.09
C ALA A 10 -10.61 10.60 12.69
N ALA A 11 -10.74 11.57 13.61
CA ALA A 11 -11.98 11.90 14.30
C ALA A 11 -13.09 12.39 13.36
N LEU A 12 -12.73 12.94 12.20
CA LEU A 12 -13.66 13.37 11.14
C LEU A 12 -13.93 12.27 10.10
N GLY A 13 -13.35 11.08 10.29
CA GLY A 13 -13.37 9.96 9.37
C GLY A 13 -14.58 9.04 9.52
N SER A 14 -14.64 8.02 8.66
CA SER A 14 -15.57 6.89 8.79
C SER A 14 -15.10 5.92 9.87
N GLU A 15 -15.97 4.98 10.28
CA GLU A 15 -15.59 3.87 11.18
C GLU A 15 -14.37 3.09 10.68
N LEU A 16 -14.27 2.88 9.37
CA LEU A 16 -13.10 2.24 8.75
C LEU A 16 -11.83 3.06 8.94
N MET A 17 -11.91 4.39 8.83
CA MET A 17 -10.77 5.28 9.09
C MET A 17 -10.37 5.31 10.56
N LEU A 18 -11.35 5.27 11.47
CA LEU A 18 -11.10 5.18 12.91
C LEU A 18 -10.38 3.89 13.26
N ARG A 19 -10.84 2.74 12.74
CA ARG A 19 -10.17 1.46 12.94
C ARG A 19 -8.76 1.45 12.36
N TYR A 20 -8.56 1.96 11.14
CA TYR A 20 -7.22 2.11 10.57
C TYR A 20 -6.32 2.98 11.44
N HIS A 21 -6.82 4.11 11.96
CA HIS A 21 -6.05 4.96 12.87
C HIS A 21 -5.70 4.23 14.18
N ASP A 22 -6.67 3.56 14.79
CA ASP A 22 -6.53 2.95 16.11
C ASP A 22 -5.73 1.63 16.10
N GLU A 23 -5.76 0.89 14.98
CA GLU A 23 -5.21 -0.48 14.88
C GLU A 23 -3.98 -0.59 13.95
N GLU A 24 -3.76 0.36 13.04
CA GLU A 24 -2.73 0.23 11.99
C GLU A 24 -1.82 1.46 11.83
N TRP A 25 -2.34 2.68 11.96
CA TRP A 25 -1.58 3.88 11.66
C TRP A 25 -0.57 4.21 12.75
N GLY A 26 0.71 4.24 12.37
CA GLY A 26 1.81 4.53 13.30
C GLY A 26 2.30 3.32 14.09
N GLU A 27 1.67 2.16 13.92
CA GLU A 27 2.16 0.90 14.48
C GLU A 27 3.40 0.43 13.68
N PRO A 28 4.51 0.05 14.35
CA PRO A 28 5.68 -0.47 13.69
C PRO A 28 5.38 -1.76 12.90
N ILE A 29 5.85 -1.81 11.65
CA ILE A 29 5.71 -2.97 10.77
C ILE A 29 7.11 -3.45 10.40
N HIS A 30 7.32 -4.77 10.52
CA HIS A 30 8.53 -5.48 10.12
C HIS A 30 8.22 -6.61 9.12
N ASP A 31 7.62 -6.25 7.99
CA ASP A 31 7.20 -7.19 6.94
C ASP A 31 7.28 -6.53 5.56
N ASP A 32 8.15 -7.06 4.68
CA ASP A 32 8.38 -6.54 3.33
C ASP A 32 7.09 -6.48 2.48
N ARG A 33 6.15 -7.41 2.68
CA ARG A 33 4.92 -7.48 1.90
C ARG A 33 3.95 -6.38 2.33
N LEU A 34 3.82 -6.13 3.63
CA LEU A 34 3.02 -5.03 4.17
C LEU A 34 3.65 -3.68 3.81
N HIS A 35 4.98 -3.55 3.88
CA HIS A 35 5.68 -2.35 3.39
C HIS A 35 5.38 -2.10 1.91
N PHE A 36 5.43 -3.15 1.07
CA PHE A 36 5.08 -3.05 -0.33
C PHE A 36 3.61 -2.66 -0.55
N GLU A 37 2.68 -3.28 0.18
CA GLU A 37 1.26 -2.95 0.15
C GLU A 37 1.05 -1.46 0.43
N MET A 38 1.61 -0.96 1.53
CA MET A 38 1.47 0.44 1.92
C MET A 38 2.12 1.38 0.90
N LEU A 39 3.31 1.08 0.40
CA LEU A 39 3.98 1.86 -0.64
C LEU A 39 3.12 2.02 -1.90
N VAL A 40 2.46 0.95 -2.34
CA VAL A 40 1.57 0.98 -3.50
C VAL A 40 0.30 1.78 -3.21
N LEU A 41 -0.31 1.59 -2.03
CA LEU A 41 -1.55 2.28 -1.65
C LEU A 41 -1.33 3.80 -1.47
N GLU A 42 -0.23 4.21 -0.87
CA GLU A 42 0.18 5.61 -0.73
C GLU A 42 0.42 6.26 -2.10
N GLY A 43 1.10 5.56 -3.02
CA GLY A 43 1.23 6.01 -4.41
C GLY A 43 -0.13 6.13 -5.12
N ALA A 44 -1.05 5.20 -4.85
CA ALA A 44 -2.40 5.25 -5.38
C ALA A 44 -3.23 6.42 -4.83
N GLN A 45 -2.88 6.95 -3.66
CA GLN A 45 -3.55 8.10 -3.05
C GLN A 45 -3.33 9.41 -3.82
N ALA A 46 -2.23 9.60 -4.52
CA ALA A 46 -1.89 10.90 -5.14
C ALA A 46 -3.08 11.56 -5.88
N GLY A 47 -3.55 12.71 -5.38
CA GLY A 47 -4.74 13.42 -5.91
C GLY A 47 -6.10 12.91 -5.44
N LEU A 48 -6.15 12.06 -4.41
CA LEU A 48 -7.35 11.47 -3.79
C LEU A 48 -7.24 11.54 -2.25
N SER A 49 -8.36 11.31 -1.57
CA SER A 49 -8.36 11.13 -0.11
C SER A 49 -7.88 9.72 0.27
N TRP A 50 -7.23 9.58 1.43
CA TRP A 50 -6.88 8.27 1.98
C TRP A 50 -8.12 7.39 2.21
N THR A 51 -9.25 7.97 2.64
CA THR A 51 -10.54 7.28 2.73
C THR A 51 -10.93 6.57 1.44
N THR A 52 -10.65 7.17 0.28
CA THR A 52 -10.93 6.57 -1.03
C THR A 52 -10.10 5.31 -1.24
N ILE A 53 -8.83 5.34 -0.84
CA ILE A 53 -7.91 4.21 -0.98
C ILE A 53 -8.25 3.11 0.02
N LEU A 54 -8.49 3.48 1.28
CA LEU A 54 -8.83 2.55 2.35
C LEU A 54 -10.11 1.76 2.04
N ASN A 55 -11.16 2.41 1.51
CA ASN A 55 -12.38 1.72 1.05
C ASN A 55 -12.15 0.76 -0.12
N LYS A 56 -11.05 0.93 -0.88
CA LYS A 56 -10.68 0.09 -2.01
C LYS A 56 -9.61 -0.94 -1.66
N ARG A 57 -9.05 -0.93 -0.45
CA ARG A 57 -7.87 -1.72 -0.06
C ARG A 57 -8.06 -3.22 -0.29
N GLU A 58 -9.22 -3.78 0.07
CA GLU A 58 -9.54 -5.18 -0.22
C GLU A 58 -9.59 -5.51 -1.71
N ASN A 59 -10.06 -4.56 -2.53
CA ASN A 59 -10.07 -4.74 -3.98
C ASN A 59 -8.64 -4.72 -4.52
N TYR A 60 -7.78 -3.83 -4.01
CA TYR A 60 -6.36 -3.83 -4.34
C TYR A 60 -5.68 -5.14 -3.96
N ARG A 61 -5.91 -5.66 -2.73
CA ARG A 61 -5.37 -6.95 -2.29
C ARG A 61 -5.72 -8.06 -3.27
N ARG A 62 -6.98 -8.16 -3.70
CA ARG A 62 -7.39 -9.16 -4.71
C ARG A 62 -6.79 -8.90 -6.09
N ALA A 63 -6.76 -7.64 -6.53
CA ALA A 63 -6.32 -7.26 -7.87
C ALA A 63 -4.81 -7.47 -8.08
N PHE A 64 -4.01 -7.28 -7.02
CA PHE A 64 -2.55 -7.34 -6.99
C PHE A 64 -2.00 -8.61 -6.30
N ASP A 65 -2.71 -9.74 -6.38
CA ASP A 65 -2.27 -11.05 -5.86
C ASP A 65 -1.84 -11.04 -4.38
N GLY A 66 -2.57 -10.31 -3.54
CA GLY A 66 -2.25 -10.12 -2.12
C GLY A 66 -0.94 -9.36 -1.91
N PHE A 67 -0.62 -8.43 -2.81
CA PHE A 67 0.62 -7.65 -2.81
C PHE A 67 1.88 -8.53 -2.79
N ASP A 68 1.82 -9.66 -3.49
CA ASP A 68 2.99 -10.48 -3.76
C ASP A 68 3.94 -9.72 -4.72
N TYR A 69 4.94 -9.01 -4.18
CA TYR A 69 5.83 -8.21 -5.01
C TYR A 69 6.57 -9.05 -6.06
N GLU A 70 6.83 -10.35 -5.82
CA GLU A 70 7.44 -11.20 -6.84
C GLU A 70 6.50 -11.44 -8.02
N LYS A 71 5.20 -11.67 -7.76
CA LYS A 71 4.21 -11.80 -8.84
C LYS A 71 3.96 -10.47 -9.53
N VAL A 72 3.78 -9.39 -8.76
CA VAL A 72 3.48 -8.06 -9.29
C VAL A 72 4.63 -7.55 -10.17
N ALA A 73 5.90 -7.82 -9.81
CA ALA A 73 7.06 -7.46 -10.62
C ALA A 73 7.07 -8.10 -12.02
N ARG A 74 6.36 -9.23 -12.19
CA ARG A 74 6.24 -9.99 -13.44
C ARG A 74 4.97 -9.66 -14.23
N TYR A 75 4.15 -8.73 -13.77
CA TYR A 75 2.94 -8.33 -14.48
C TYR A 75 3.24 -7.85 -15.89
N THR A 76 2.40 -8.30 -16.81
CA THR A 76 2.52 -8.02 -18.25
C THR A 76 1.57 -6.91 -18.68
N LYS A 77 1.60 -6.53 -19.96
CA LYS A 77 0.59 -5.62 -20.54
C LYS A 77 -0.84 -6.12 -20.33
N ARG A 78 -1.05 -7.44 -20.40
CA ARG A 78 -2.36 -8.06 -20.17
C ARG A 78 -2.85 -7.85 -18.74
N ASP A 79 -1.95 -7.92 -17.77
CA ASP A 79 -2.27 -7.64 -16.37
C ASP A 79 -2.62 -6.18 -16.16
N VAL A 80 -1.87 -5.25 -16.78
CA VAL A 80 -2.19 -3.82 -16.76
C VAL A 80 -3.58 -3.55 -17.34
N GLU A 81 -3.91 -4.15 -18.50
CA GLU A 81 -5.23 -4.02 -19.11
C GLU A 81 -6.35 -4.58 -18.22
N ARG A 82 -6.13 -5.75 -17.62
CA ARG A 82 -7.05 -6.35 -16.63
C ARG A 82 -7.29 -5.40 -15.45
N LEU A 83 -6.22 -4.84 -14.88
CA LEU A 83 -6.30 -3.91 -13.75
C LEU A 83 -7.01 -2.61 -14.11
N LEU A 84 -6.76 -2.06 -15.30
CA LEU A 84 -7.45 -0.87 -15.79
C LEU A 84 -8.94 -1.11 -16.06
N GLY A 85 -9.35 -2.36 -16.26
CA GLY A 85 -10.75 -2.77 -16.35
C GLY A 85 -11.45 -2.90 -14.99
N ASP A 86 -10.71 -3.01 -13.89
CA ASP A 86 -11.27 -3.24 -12.56
C ASP A 86 -11.74 -1.92 -11.89
N ALA A 87 -13.06 -1.76 -11.76
CA ALA A 87 -13.66 -0.60 -11.09
C ALA A 87 -13.46 -0.60 -9.56
N GLY A 88 -13.02 -1.73 -8.99
CA GLY A 88 -12.68 -1.89 -7.59
C GLY A 88 -11.47 -1.06 -7.17
N ILE A 89 -10.54 -0.76 -8.08
CA ILE A 89 -9.32 0.02 -7.82
C ILE A 89 -9.38 1.42 -8.48
N VAL A 90 -8.29 2.19 -8.38
CA VAL A 90 -8.14 3.46 -9.10
C VAL A 90 -7.59 3.16 -10.51
N ARG A 91 -8.44 3.33 -11.52
CA ARG A 91 -8.12 3.04 -12.94
C ARG A 91 -7.24 4.12 -13.56
N ASN A 92 -5.99 4.19 -13.12
CA ASN A 92 -4.99 5.11 -13.64
C ASN A 92 -3.76 4.33 -14.12
N LYS A 93 -3.40 4.52 -15.39
CA LYS A 93 -2.31 3.77 -16.05
C LYS A 93 -0.96 3.99 -15.38
N LEU A 94 -0.67 5.20 -14.93
CA LEU A 94 0.61 5.52 -14.29
C LEU A 94 0.71 4.92 -12.90
N LYS A 95 -0.38 4.93 -12.11
CA LYS A 95 -0.44 4.31 -10.78
C LYS A 95 -0.34 2.78 -10.85
N VAL A 96 -0.95 2.15 -11.85
CA VAL A 96 -0.81 0.71 -12.06
C VAL A 96 0.62 0.37 -12.48
N ALA A 97 1.20 1.14 -13.41
CA ALA A 97 2.58 0.94 -13.84
C ALA A 97 3.57 1.13 -12.68
N SER A 98 3.34 2.11 -11.80
CA SER A 98 4.22 2.36 -10.66
C SER A 98 4.22 1.20 -9.66
N ALA A 99 3.10 0.51 -9.46
CA ALA A 99 3.07 -0.68 -8.59
C ALA A 99 4.02 -1.78 -9.10
N ILE A 100 4.10 -1.97 -10.42
CA ILE A 100 5.00 -2.95 -11.06
C ILE A 100 6.46 -2.53 -10.92
N SER A 101 6.78 -1.26 -11.21
CA SER A 101 8.15 -0.76 -11.05
C SER A 101 8.60 -0.77 -9.59
N ASN A 102 7.70 -0.47 -8.65
CA ASN A 102 7.99 -0.51 -7.22
C ASN A 102 8.28 -1.94 -6.77
N ALA A 103 7.56 -2.93 -7.29
CA ALA A 103 7.80 -4.34 -6.98
C ALA A 103 9.20 -4.79 -7.45
N GLN A 104 9.59 -4.38 -8.67
CA GLN A 104 10.92 -4.64 -9.23
C GLN A 104 12.02 -3.96 -8.41
N ALA A 105 11.82 -2.69 -8.04
CA ALA A 105 12.77 -1.94 -7.22
C ALA A 105 12.91 -2.53 -5.81
N LEU A 106 11.80 -2.96 -5.19
CA LEU A 106 11.83 -3.63 -3.90
C LEU A 106 12.65 -4.92 -3.94
N ILE A 107 12.50 -5.73 -5.00
CA ILE A 107 13.32 -6.94 -5.18
C ILE A 107 14.81 -6.58 -5.27
N ALA A 108 15.17 -5.56 -6.05
CA ALA A 108 16.56 -5.11 -6.16
C ALA A 108 17.12 -4.61 -4.80
N VAL A 109 16.32 -3.87 -4.02
CA VAL A 109 16.70 -3.46 -2.67
C VAL A 109 16.93 -4.68 -1.77
N ARG A 110 16.07 -5.69 -1.82
CA ARG A 110 16.25 -6.93 -1.04
C ARG A 110 17.54 -7.67 -1.42
N GLU A 111 17.89 -7.69 -2.70
CA GLU A 111 19.14 -8.31 -3.17
C GLU A 111 20.40 -7.60 -2.62
N GLU A 112 20.34 -6.28 -2.45
CA GLU A 112 21.46 -5.46 -1.97
C GLU A 112 21.53 -5.39 -0.43
N PHE A 113 20.38 -5.29 0.24
CA PHE A 113 20.30 -4.98 1.67
C PHE A 113 19.76 -6.14 2.53
N GLY A 114 19.42 -7.29 1.93
CA GLY A 114 18.85 -8.45 2.61
C GLY A 114 17.33 -8.44 2.63
N SER A 115 16.73 -7.37 3.15
CA SER A 115 15.28 -7.13 3.16
C SER A 115 14.93 -5.67 2.85
N PHE A 116 13.67 -5.42 2.46
CA PHE A 116 13.19 -4.05 2.29
C PHE A 116 12.95 -3.39 3.65
N ASP A 117 12.57 -4.18 4.65
CA ASP A 117 12.41 -3.77 6.05
C ASP A 117 13.71 -3.20 6.64
N GLU A 118 14.82 -3.95 6.56
CA GLU A 118 16.13 -3.49 7.05
C GLU A 118 16.56 -2.20 6.34
N TYR A 119 16.31 -2.12 5.02
CA TYR A 119 16.60 -0.93 4.24
C TYR A 119 15.80 0.29 4.74
N ILE A 120 14.48 0.18 4.89
CA ILE A 120 13.63 1.33 5.22
C ILE A 120 13.80 1.76 6.69
N TRP A 121 13.96 0.82 7.62
CA TRP A 121 14.20 1.13 9.03
C TRP A 121 15.60 1.69 9.28
N GLY A 122 16.57 1.37 8.43
CA GLY A 122 17.90 1.98 8.45
C GLY A 122 17.90 3.51 8.38
N PHE A 123 16.87 4.11 7.77
CA PHE A 123 16.72 5.58 7.70
C PHE A 123 16.33 6.23 9.03
N VAL A 124 15.77 5.47 9.98
CA VAL A 124 15.31 5.97 11.28
C VAL A 124 16.10 5.38 12.46
N GLY A 125 17.16 4.62 12.18
CA GLY A 125 18.08 4.10 13.19
C GLY A 125 17.79 2.69 13.70
N GLY A 126 16.85 1.98 13.07
CA GLY A 126 16.44 0.62 13.48
C GLY A 126 15.32 0.63 14.51
#